data_AF-A0A432SHW1-F1
#
_entry.id   AF-A0A432SHW1-F1
#
_cell.length_a   1.000
_cell.length_b   1.000
_cell.length_c   1.000
_cell.angle_alpha   90.00
_cell.angle_beta   90.00
_cell.angle_gamma   90.00
#
_symmetry.space_group_name_H-M   'P 1'
#
loop_
_entity.id
_entity.type
_entity.pdbx_description
1 polymer ?
#
loop_
_entity_poly.entity_id
_entity_poly.type
_entity_poly.pdbx_seq_one_letter_code
_entity_poly.pdbx_strand_id
1 'polypeptide(L)'
;MVITPKTLPNGFEYLEIRNRSATAKIALQGAHLFHYERIGEAPLLWVSGAASFQNGEAIRGGVPLCWPWFGVPRHDAALPQHGFARTALFEWIDSHETDHATSLT
;
A
#
# COMPACT_ATOMS: atom_id res chain seq x y z
N MET A 1 -4.40 2.94 -18.88
CA MET A 1 -3.69 2.85 -17.59
C MET A 1 -2.19 2.93 -17.82
N VAL A 2 -1.48 3.57 -16.91
CA VAL A 2 -0.02 3.52 -16.80
C VAL A 2 0.33 3.09 -15.38
N ILE A 3 1.15 2.06 -15.24
CA ILE A 3 1.72 1.62 -13.96
C ILE A 3 3.23 1.86 -14.05
N THR A 4 3.78 2.61 -13.10
CA THR A 4 5.20 2.94 -13.03
C THR A 4 5.77 2.44 -11.72
N PRO A 5 6.67 1.44 -11.73
CA PRO A 5 7.44 1.08 -10.54
C PRO A 5 8.35 2.23 -10.11
N LYS A 6 8.47 2.43 -8.80
CA LYS A 6 9.27 3.49 -8.19
C LYS A 6 10.09 2.90 -7.05
N THR A 7 11.33 3.35 -6.94
CA THR A 7 12.24 2.95 -5.86
C THR A 7 12.79 4.21 -5.20
N LEU A 8 12.64 4.31 -3.89
CA LEU A 8 13.23 5.37 -3.09
C LEU A 8 14.73 5.12 -2.87
N PRO A 9 15.54 6.12 -2.48
CA PRO A 9 16.99 5.94 -2.28
C PRO A 9 17.38 4.85 -1.25
N ASN A 10 16.48 4.54 -0.31
CA ASN A 10 16.65 3.48 0.68
C ASN A 10 16.20 2.09 0.18
N GLY A 11 15.86 1.94 -1.10
CA GLY A 11 15.38 0.70 -1.69
C GLY A 11 13.92 0.38 -1.39
N PHE A 12 13.15 1.31 -0.82
CA PHE A 12 11.71 1.12 -0.63
C PHE A 12 10.98 1.23 -1.97
N GLU A 13 10.17 0.23 -2.30
CA GLU A 13 9.52 0.11 -3.60
C GLU A 13 8.00 0.29 -3.54
N TYR A 14 7.46 0.98 -4.54
CA TYR A 14 6.04 1.15 -4.71
C TYR A 14 5.66 1.28 -6.18
N LEU A 15 4.38 1.05 -6.47
CA LEU A 15 3.78 1.27 -7.78
C LEU A 15 3.03 2.59 -7.79
N GLU A 16 3.22 3.39 -8.83
CA GLU A 16 2.41 4.55 -9.14
C GLU A 16 1.48 4.21 -10.31
N ILE A 17 0.18 4.24 -10.06
CA ILE A 17 -0.87 3.88 -11.02
C ILE A 17 -1.60 5.14 -11.44
N ARG A 18 -1.76 5.35 -12.74
CA ARG A 18 -2.58 6.42 -13.29
C ARG A 18 -3.52 5.87 -14.35
N ASN A 19 -4.81 6.16 -14.21
CA ASN A 19 -5.82 5.87 -15.22
C ASN A 19 -6.69 7.11 -15.51
N ARG A 20 -7.79 6.94 -16.25
CA ARG A 20 -8.70 8.04 -16.61
C ARG A 20 -9.44 8.65 -15.42
N SER A 21 -9.50 7.93 -14.29
CA SER A 21 -10.35 8.27 -13.14
C SER A 21 -9.53 8.77 -11.94
N ALA A 22 -8.32 8.24 -11.73
CA ALA A 22 -7.54 8.50 -10.53
C ALA A 22 -6.03 8.25 -10.73
N THR A 23 -5.26 8.78 -9.76
CA THR A 23 -3.89 8.35 -9.45
C THR A 23 -3.90 7.60 -8.12
N ALA A 24 -3.13 6.52 -8.03
CA ALA A 24 -2.95 5.73 -6.82
C ALA A 24 -1.48 5.37 -6.61
N LYS A 25 -1.06 5.20 -5.36
CA LYS A 25 0.26 4.66 -5.02
C LYS A 25 0.13 3.52 -4.04
N ILE A 26 0.73 2.38 -4.38
CA ILE A 26 0.66 1.12 -3.63
C ILE A 26 2.08 0.68 -3.32
N ALA A 27 2.44 0.59 -2.04
CA ALA A 27 3.73 0.02 -1.65
C ALA A 27 3.74 -1.48 -1.92
N LEU A 28 4.86 -2.02 -2.43
CA LEU A 28 5.02 -3.46 -2.54
C LEU A 28 5.04 -4.10 -1.15
N GLN A 29 5.60 -3.40 -0.16
CA GLN A 29 5.41 -3.79 1.23
C GLN A 29 3.94 -3.67 1.63
N GLY A 30 3.37 -4.80 2.07
CA GLY A 30 2.02 -4.92 2.58
C GLY A 30 0.91 -4.66 1.58
N ALA A 31 1.23 -4.63 0.28
CA ALA A 31 0.31 -4.20 -0.78
C ALA A 31 -0.43 -2.91 -0.37
N HIS A 32 0.29 -1.99 0.27
CA HIS A 32 -0.32 -0.94 1.08
C HIS A 32 -0.70 0.25 0.20
N LEU A 33 -2.00 0.47 -0.01
CA LEU A 33 -2.51 1.66 -0.69
C LEU A 33 -2.31 2.89 0.21
N PHE A 34 -1.33 3.72 -0.11
CA PHE A 34 -0.97 4.90 0.69
C PHE A 34 -1.32 6.23 0.01
N HIS A 35 -1.76 6.21 -1.25
CA HIS A 35 -2.29 7.39 -1.91
C HIS A 35 -3.40 7.00 -2.88
N TYR A 36 -4.48 7.77 -2.89
CA TYR A 36 -5.56 7.67 -3.86
C TYR A 36 -6.15 9.07 -4.07
N GLU A 37 -6.17 9.51 -5.32
CA GLU A 37 -6.64 10.84 -5.70
C GLU A 37 -7.44 10.73 -7.00
N ARG A 38 -8.72 11.08 -6.95
CA ARG A 38 -9.56 11.17 -8.15
C ARG A 38 -9.19 12.42 -8.94
N ILE A 39 -9.28 12.34 -10.27
CA ILE A 39 -9.00 13.49 -11.14
C ILE A 39 -9.90 14.68 -10.73
N GLY A 40 -9.28 15.82 -10.42
CA GLY A 40 -9.98 17.04 -10.04
C GLY A 40 -10.40 17.13 -8.56
N GLU A 41 -10.00 16.16 -7.74
CA GLU A 41 -10.27 16.15 -6.30
C GLU A 41 -8.99 16.15 -5.48
N ALA A 42 -9.11 16.46 -4.19
CA ALA A 42 -8.00 16.32 -3.26
C ALA A 42 -7.67 14.84 -2.96
N PRO A 43 -6.44 14.53 -2.51
CA PRO A 43 -6.08 13.20 -2.05
C PRO A 43 -7.06 12.70 -0.97
N LEU A 44 -7.62 11.51 -1.18
CA LEU A 44 -8.64 10.92 -0.30
C LEU A 44 -8.03 10.32 0.97
N LEU A 45 -6.86 9.70 0.85
CA LEU A 45 -6.23 8.95 1.94
C LEU A 45 -5.29 9.85 2.73
N TRP A 46 -5.47 9.86 4.04
CA TRP A 46 -4.51 10.46 4.95
C TRP A 46 -3.28 9.57 5.12
N VAL A 47 -2.10 10.17 5.06
CA VAL A 47 -0.82 9.55 5.44
C VAL A 47 -0.07 10.52 6.34
N SER A 48 0.55 9.98 7.39
CA SER A 48 1.39 10.75 8.30
C SER A 48 2.55 11.39 7.53
N GLY A 49 2.75 12.71 7.67
CA GLY A 49 3.94 13.38 7.12
C GLY A 49 5.27 12.86 7.70
N ALA A 50 5.22 12.15 8.83
CA ALA A 50 6.35 11.48 9.44
C ALA A 50 6.44 9.97 9.10
N ALA A 51 5.68 9.47 8.11
CA ALA A 51 5.79 8.08 7.69
C ALA A 51 7.18 7.81 7.10
N SER A 52 7.87 6.78 7.61
CA SER A 52 9.28 6.54 7.35
C SER A 52 9.57 5.86 6.01
N PHE A 53 8.56 5.21 5.39
CA PHE A 53 8.69 4.39 4.17
C PHE A 53 9.97 3.53 4.20
N GLN A 54 10.14 2.76 5.28
CA GLN A 54 11.24 1.82 5.48
C GLN A 54 10.74 0.39 5.37
N ASN A 55 11.56 -0.48 4.77
CA ASN A 55 11.26 -1.90 4.72
C ASN A 55 11.28 -2.50 6.14
N GLY A 56 10.29 -3.33 6.47
CA GLY A 56 10.05 -3.89 7.80
C GLY A 56 9.23 -3.01 8.74
N GLU A 57 9.00 -1.73 8.43
CA GLU A 57 8.23 -0.81 9.27
C GLU A 57 6.82 -0.54 8.70
N ALA A 58 5.80 -0.59 9.56
CA ALA A 58 4.43 -0.35 9.12
C ALA A 58 4.21 1.13 8.72
N ILE A 59 3.59 1.36 7.56
CA ILE A 59 3.23 2.70 7.10
C ILE A 59 2.05 3.24 7.94
N ARG A 60 2.19 4.48 8.44
CA ARG A 60 1.15 5.16 9.22
C ARG A 60 0.21 5.97 8.32
N GLY A 61 -0.98 5.42 8.08
CA GLY A 61 -2.02 6.00 7.22
C GLY A 61 -2.34 5.08 6.05
N GLY A 62 -3.11 5.58 5.07
CA GLY A 62 -3.56 4.76 3.94
C GLY A 62 -4.43 3.58 4.37
N VAL A 63 -4.27 2.44 3.70
CA VAL A 63 -5.05 1.21 3.94
C VAL A 63 -4.11 0.04 4.31
N PRO A 64 -3.84 -0.18 5.61
CA PRO A 64 -2.99 -1.28 6.07
C PRO A 64 -3.71 -2.64 6.05
N LEU A 65 -3.03 -3.68 5.56
CA LEU A 65 -3.51 -5.07 5.67
C LEU A 65 -3.21 -5.66 7.05
N CYS A 66 -4.26 -5.93 7.83
CA CYS A 66 -4.16 -6.58 9.14
C CYS A 66 -4.42 -8.09 9.00
N TRP A 67 -3.36 -8.89 8.82
CA TRP A 67 -3.50 -10.32 8.56
C TRP A 67 -2.25 -11.10 9.02
N PRO A 68 -2.39 -12.30 9.63
CA PRO A 68 -3.62 -13.10 9.77
C PRO A 68 -4.50 -12.79 10.99
N TRP A 69 -4.16 -11.77 11.77
CA TRP A 69 -4.97 -11.35 12.92
C TRP A 69 -5.11 -9.84 12.98
N PHE A 70 -6.13 -9.39 13.71
CA PHE A 70 -6.38 -7.99 14.00
C PHE A 70 -6.04 -7.68 15.47
N GLY A 71 -5.36 -6.55 15.72
CA GLY A 71 -4.96 -6.16 17.06
C GLY A 71 -3.84 -7.05 17.61
N VAL A 72 -3.75 -7.14 18.94
CA VAL A 72 -2.79 -8.02 19.61
C VAL A 72 -3.31 -9.46 19.50
N PRO A 73 -2.51 -10.42 18.99
CA PRO A 73 -2.95 -11.80 18.85
C PRO A 73 -3.20 -12.44 20.21
N ARG A 74 -4.29 -13.20 20.33
CA ARG A 74 -4.75 -13.80 21.61
C ARG A 74 -3.85 -14.91 22.13
N HIS A 75 -3.14 -15.60 21.25
CA HIS A 75 -2.36 -16.79 21.58
C HIS A 75 -0.91 -16.48 21.98
N ASP A 76 -0.37 -15.33 21.57
CA ASP A 76 0.98 -14.92 21.91
C ASP A 76 1.14 -13.39 21.81
N ALA A 77 1.16 -12.69 22.95
CA ALA A 77 1.27 -11.24 22.98
C ALA A 77 2.65 -10.71 22.54
N ALA A 78 3.66 -11.57 22.34
CA ALA A 78 4.96 -11.18 21.80
C ALA A 78 4.95 -11.00 20.29
N LEU A 79 3.95 -11.54 19.58
CA LEU A 79 3.79 -11.38 18.14
C LEU A 79 3.33 -9.95 17.78
N PRO A 80 3.68 -9.47 16.56
CA PRO A 80 3.33 -8.12 16.14
C PRO A 80 1.82 -7.90 16.12
N GLN A 81 1.41 -6.70 16.54
CA GLN A 81 0.03 -6.26 16.39
C GLN A 81 -0.35 -6.21 14.91
N HIS A 82 -1.56 -6.68 14.57
CA HIS A 82 -2.13 -6.68 13.21
C HIS A 82 -1.45 -7.64 12.21
N GLY A 83 -0.82 -8.70 12.71
CA GLY A 83 -0.17 -9.67 11.85
C GLY A 83 1.13 -9.13 11.26
N PHE A 84 1.57 -9.80 10.20
CA PHE A 84 2.82 -9.49 9.51
C PHE A 84 2.61 -8.99 8.07
N ALA A 85 1.38 -9.10 7.53
CA ALA A 85 1.11 -8.77 6.14
C ALA A 85 1.51 -7.34 5.78
N ARG A 86 1.16 -6.34 6.60
CA ARG A 86 1.49 -4.91 6.37
C ARG A 86 3.00 -4.58 6.31
N THR A 87 3.88 -5.50 6.66
CA THR A 87 5.35 -5.35 6.58
C THR A 87 6.01 -6.42 5.71
N ALA A 88 5.26 -7.38 5.17
CA ALA A 88 5.77 -8.37 4.24
C ALA A 88 5.91 -7.75 2.84
N LEU A 89 6.89 -8.20 2.04
CA LEU A 89 7.01 -7.79 0.66
C LEU A 89 6.06 -8.61 -0.22
N PHE A 90 5.23 -7.93 -1.00
CA PHE A 90 4.38 -8.54 -2.01
C PHE A 90 5.02 -8.37 -3.38
N GLU A 91 4.79 -9.35 -4.25
CA GLU A 91 5.17 -9.28 -5.65
C GLU A 91 3.98 -8.80 -6.46
N TRP A 92 4.23 -7.91 -7.42
CA TRP A 92 3.23 -7.56 -8.42
C TRP A 92 3.33 -8.54 -9.58
N ILE A 93 2.27 -9.32 -9.78
CA ILE A 93 2.21 -10.43 -10.75
C ILE A 93 1.50 -9.99 -12.03
N ASP A 94 0.36 -9.31 -11.90
CA ASP A 94 -0.45 -8.93 -13.05
C ASP A 94 -1.24 -7.62 -12.82
N SER A 95 -1.69 -7.00 -13.90
CA SER A 95 -2.58 -5.85 -13.84
C SER A 95 -3.57 -5.84 -15.00
N HIS A 96 -4.81 -5.48 -14.69
CA HIS A 96 -5.89 -5.42 -15.66
C HIS A 96 -6.68 -4.11 -15.51
N GLU A 97 -7.02 -3.48 -16.63
CA GLU A 97 -7.88 -2.29 -16.67
C GLU A 97 -9.21 -2.60 -17.37
N THR A 98 -10.29 -2.13 -16.76
CA THR A 98 -11.64 -2.11 -17.35
C THR A 98 -12.09 -0.67 -17.50
N ASP A 99 -13.28 -0.44 -18.07
CA ASP A 99 -13.86 0.90 -18.11
C ASP A 99 -14.17 1.49 -16.72
N HIS A 100 -14.22 0.66 -15.67
CA HIS A 100 -14.61 1.08 -14.33
C HIS A 100 -13.49 1.01 -13.29
N ALA A 101 -12.49 0.15 -13.49
CA ALA A 101 -11.50 -0.14 -12.47
C ALA A 101 -10.15 -0.59 -13.05
N THR A 102 -9.11 -0.37 -12.27
CA THR A 102 -7.80 -0.99 -12.41
C THR A 102 -7.61 -1.99 -11.28
N SER A 103 -7.29 -3.24 -11.60
CA SER A 103 -6.98 -4.31 -10.65
C SER A 103 -5.51 -4.70 -10.76
N LEU A 104 -4.88 -4.98 -9.62
CA LEU A 104 -3.53 -5.51 -9.52
C LEU A 104 -3.59 -6.81 -8.71
N THR A 105 -2.77 -7.79 -9.08
CA THR A 105 -2.55 -9.04 -8.33
C THR A 105 -1.09 -9.15 -7.97
#